data_AF-A0A497I257-F1
#
_entry.id   AF-A0A497I257-F1
#
_cell.length_a   1.000
_cell.length_b   1.000
_cell.length_c   1.000
_cell.angle_alpha   90.00
_cell.angle_beta   90.00
_cell.angle_gamma   90.00
#
_symmetry.space_group_name_H-M   'P 1'
#
loop_
_entity.id
_entity.type
_entity.pdbx_description
1 polymer ?
#
loop_
_entity_poly.entity_id
_entity_poly.type
_entity_poly.pdbx_seq_one_letter_code
_entity_poly.pdbx_strand_id
1 'polypeptide(L)'
;MFLCLIWAIGENVNDRTVSISTLFSGLSTFVFWCYRKKIASVIKRWSATSRTKFILIGSFGAVWIEFIFWLLEKIFGAVGVAASPNFILDLIVTMPWYIFMIILLWRIETTYRYTFTELLLLGGVYELGADGFIGSFLGGRLSLSAIPPILFLIPLFVVVYSFMILPCSKLLKEEIDMIREEKVIKRKINKYIYGLLPLIGLIPYFILGILIR
;
A
#
# COMPACT_ATOMS: atom_id res chain seq x y z
N MET A 1 -5.69 14.72 -6.24
CA MET A 1 -6.23 15.93 -5.54
C MET A 1 -7.49 16.48 -6.20
N PHE A 2 -7.50 16.87 -7.48
CA PHE A 2 -8.71 17.38 -8.13
C PHE A 2 -9.88 16.38 -8.12
N LEU A 3 -9.63 15.10 -8.43
CA LEU A 3 -10.62 14.02 -8.30
C LEU A 3 -11.15 13.84 -6.88
N CYS A 4 -10.26 13.92 -5.87
CA CYS A 4 -10.69 13.88 -4.46
C CYS A 4 -11.61 15.05 -4.12
N LEU A 5 -11.32 16.26 -4.62
CA LEU A 5 -12.16 17.42 -4.38
C LEU A 5 -13.54 17.27 -5.03
N ILE A 6 -13.59 16.76 -6.26
CA ILE A 6 -14.87 16.46 -6.94
C ILE A 6 -15.67 15.43 -6.16
N TRP A 7 -15.04 14.32 -5.78
CA TRP A 7 -15.72 13.25 -5.06
C TRP A 7 -16.13 13.64 -3.65
N ALA A 8 -15.35 14.48 -2.95
CA ALA A 8 -15.69 14.97 -1.61
C ALA A 8 -16.91 15.88 -1.61
N ILE A 9 -17.18 16.59 -2.71
CA ILE A 9 -18.32 17.51 -2.85
C ILE A 9 -19.51 16.82 -3.55
N GLY A 10 -19.31 15.65 -4.16
CA GLY A 10 -20.34 14.89 -4.85
C GLY A 10 -21.46 14.39 -3.94
N GLU A 11 -22.59 14.02 -4.54
CA GLU A 11 -23.77 13.52 -3.81
C GLU A 11 -23.63 12.08 -3.35
N ASN A 12 -22.78 11.29 -4.02
CA ASN A 12 -22.55 9.88 -3.70
C ASN A 12 -21.75 9.71 -2.39
N VAL A 13 -22.38 9.08 -1.39
CA VAL A 13 -21.79 8.81 -0.07
C VAL A 13 -20.52 7.97 -0.17
N ASN A 14 -20.48 6.98 -1.06
CA ASN A 14 -19.31 6.11 -1.21
C ASN A 14 -18.11 6.88 -1.80
N ASP A 15 -18.34 7.68 -2.84
CA ASP A 15 -17.28 8.46 -3.49
C ASP A 15 -16.71 9.51 -2.52
N ARG A 16 -17.57 10.17 -1.73
CA ARG A 16 -17.15 11.07 -0.66
C ARG A 16 -16.29 10.36 0.37
N THR A 17 -16.74 9.20 0.82
CA THR A 17 -16.02 8.41 1.84
C THR A 17 -14.64 8.00 1.33
N VAL A 18 -14.54 7.44 0.12
CA VAL A 18 -13.24 7.10 -0.51
C VAL A 18 -12.32 8.31 -0.59
N SER A 19 -12.86 9.47 -0.99
CA SER A 19 -12.09 10.69 -1.09
C SER A 19 -11.55 11.15 0.26
N ILE A 20 -12.41 11.22 1.29
CA ILE A 20 -12.02 11.65 2.63
C ILE A 20 -11.03 10.64 3.23
N SER A 21 -11.26 9.34 3.10
CA SER A 21 -10.30 8.30 3.50
C SER A 21 -8.94 8.51 2.87
N THR A 22 -8.89 8.77 1.57
CA THR A 22 -7.62 9.03 0.88
C THR A 22 -6.92 10.28 1.41
N LEU A 23 -7.66 11.36 1.70
CA LEU A 23 -7.10 12.57 2.30
C LEU A 23 -6.53 12.29 3.70
N PHE A 24 -7.21 11.50 4.52
CA PHE A 24 -6.72 11.10 5.85
C PHE A 24 -5.48 10.19 5.76
N SER A 25 -5.41 9.29 4.78
CA SER A 25 -4.21 8.49 4.50
C SER A 25 -3.03 9.39 4.11
N GLY A 26 -3.24 10.35 3.21
CA GLY A 26 -2.22 11.33 2.84
C GLY A 26 -1.78 12.22 4.01
N LEU A 27 -2.73 12.64 4.84
CA LEU A 27 -2.45 13.39 6.08
C LEU A 27 -1.61 12.57 7.06
N SER A 28 -1.87 11.26 7.17
CA SER A 28 -1.08 10.37 8.01
C SER A 28 0.38 10.34 7.58
N THR A 29 0.64 10.27 6.28
CA THR A 29 2.00 10.38 5.71
C THR A 29 2.63 11.73 5.99
N PHE A 30 1.87 12.82 5.86
CA PHE A 30 2.37 14.15 6.19
C PHE A 30 2.75 14.27 7.68
N VAL A 31 1.90 13.78 8.58
CA VAL A 31 2.17 13.74 10.03
C VAL A 31 3.42 12.91 10.31
N PHE A 32 3.53 11.70 9.74
CA PHE A 32 4.75 10.90 9.84
C PHE A 32 5.97 11.70 9.39
N TRP A 33 5.88 12.40 8.26
CA TRP A 33 7.00 13.16 7.73
C TRP A 33 7.45 14.27 8.69
N CYS A 34 6.52 14.99 9.31
CA CYS A 34 6.81 16.01 10.32
C CYS A 34 7.52 15.41 11.54
N TYR A 35 7.11 14.23 12.00
CA TYR A 35 7.62 13.61 13.23
C TYR A 35 8.72 12.55 13.02
N ARG A 36 9.14 12.31 11.78
CA ARG A 36 10.05 11.22 11.37
C ARG A 36 11.33 11.12 12.20
N LYS A 37 11.92 12.24 12.61
CA LYS A 37 13.18 12.26 13.40
C LYS A 37 12.95 11.69 14.81
N LYS A 38 11.85 12.07 15.45
CA LYS A 38 11.47 11.54 16.77
C LYS A 38 11.15 10.06 16.67
N ILE A 39 10.37 9.67 15.67
CA ILE A 39 10.03 8.25 15.42
C ILE A 39 11.30 7.42 15.18
N ALA A 40 12.22 7.90 14.34
CA ALA A 40 13.49 7.22 14.07
C ALA A 40 14.30 6.97 15.35
N SER A 41 14.35 7.94 16.28
CA SER A 41 15.06 7.77 17.55
C SER A 41 14.48 6.65 18.42
N VAL A 42 13.17 6.42 18.36
CA VAL A 42 12.50 5.32 19.07
C VAL A 42 12.80 3.99 18.39
N ILE A 43 12.66 3.92 17.06
CA ILE A 43 12.91 2.71 16.26
C ILE A 43 14.37 2.24 16.35
N LYS A 44 15.33 3.17 16.46
CA LYS A 44 16.75 2.84 16.66
C LYS A 44 17.00 2.07 17.96
N ARG A 45 16.16 2.24 19.00
CA ARG A 45 16.27 1.53 20.27
C ARG A 45 15.70 0.11 20.26
N TRP A 46 14.99 -0.28 19.20
CA TRP A 46 14.42 -1.62 19.10
C TRP A 46 15.53 -2.66 18.90
N SER A 47 15.49 -3.77 19.64
CA SER A 47 16.43 -4.89 19.55
C SER A 47 16.20 -5.81 18.35
N ALA A 48 15.09 -5.63 17.61
CA ALA A 48 14.76 -6.45 16.45
C ALA A 48 15.70 -6.22 15.26
N THR A 49 15.81 -7.20 14.36
CA THR A 49 16.58 -7.04 13.11
C THR A 49 15.97 -5.99 12.19
N SER A 50 16.76 -5.36 11.30
CA SER A 50 16.27 -4.34 10.36
C SER A 50 15.13 -4.87 9.48
N ARG A 51 15.20 -6.14 9.05
CA ARG A 51 14.10 -6.80 8.32
C ARG A 51 12.83 -6.88 9.15
N THR A 52 12.92 -7.29 10.41
CA THR A 52 11.76 -7.39 11.30
C THR A 52 11.16 -6.00 11.55
N LYS A 53 11.99 -4.99 11.81
CA LYS A 53 11.51 -3.59 11.95
C LYS A 53 10.78 -3.14 10.69
N PHE A 54 11.33 -3.42 9.51
CA PHE A 54 10.74 -3.04 8.22
C PHE A 54 9.35 -3.65 8.05
N ILE A 55 9.23 -4.95 8.30
CA ILE A 55 7.96 -5.68 8.20
C ILE A 55 6.96 -5.12 9.21
N LEU A 56 7.34 -4.94 10.48
CA LEU A 56 6.42 -4.43 11.50
C LEU A 56 5.92 -3.02 11.20
N ILE A 57 6.81 -2.11 10.77
CA ILE A 57 6.45 -0.73 10.44
C ILE A 57 5.54 -0.71 9.20
N GLY A 58 5.86 -1.46 8.15
CA GLY A 58 5.02 -1.56 6.97
C GLY A 58 3.65 -2.14 7.29
N SER A 59 3.60 -3.22 8.07
CA SER A 59 2.34 -3.89 8.45
C SER A 59 1.48 -3.00 9.34
N PHE A 60 2.09 -2.24 10.25
CA PHE A 60 1.38 -1.22 11.00
C PHE A 60 0.77 -0.16 10.07
N GLY A 61 1.52 0.28 9.06
CA GLY A 61 1.01 1.16 8.03
C GLY A 61 -0.20 0.59 7.30
N ALA A 62 -0.17 -0.70 6.93
CA ALA A 62 -1.29 -1.40 6.29
C ALA A 62 -2.55 -1.42 7.18
N VAL A 63 -2.41 -1.87 8.44
CA VAL A 63 -3.51 -1.87 9.43
C VAL A 63 -4.10 -0.48 9.61
N TRP A 64 -3.25 0.55 9.66
CA TRP A 64 -3.69 1.94 9.82
C TRP A 64 -4.53 2.43 8.63
N ILE A 65 -4.13 2.08 7.41
CA ILE A 65 -4.90 2.42 6.20
C ILE A 65 -6.26 1.72 6.22
N GLU A 66 -6.31 0.41 6.48
CA GLU A 66 -7.56 -0.34 6.60
C GLU A 66 -8.46 0.26 7.68
N PHE A 67 -7.88 0.64 8.82
CA PHE A 67 -8.61 1.28 9.90
C PHE A 67 -9.24 2.61 9.47
N ILE A 68 -8.52 3.45 8.73
CA ILE A 68 -9.08 4.73 8.22
C ILE A 68 -10.28 4.45 7.31
N PHE A 69 -10.14 3.54 6.35
CA PHE A 69 -11.21 3.24 5.40
C PHE A 69 -12.43 2.65 6.09
N TRP A 70 -12.23 1.69 6.99
CA TRP A 70 -13.29 1.11 7.80
C TRP A 70 -13.98 2.15 8.70
N LEU A 71 -13.21 2.97 9.43
CA LEU A 71 -13.74 3.95 10.36
C LEU A 71 -14.61 4.98 9.64
N LEU A 72 -14.12 5.51 8.51
CA LEU A 72 -14.86 6.50 7.75
C LEU A 72 -16.06 5.89 7.03
N GLU A 73 -15.99 4.64 6.57
CA GLU A 73 -17.18 3.91 6.10
C GLU A 73 -18.30 3.92 7.15
N LYS A 74 -17.97 3.61 8.42
CA LYS A 74 -18.95 3.60 9.50
C LYS A 74 -19.46 4.98 9.89
N ILE A 75 -18.60 5.99 9.88
CA ILE A 75 -18.99 7.37 10.21
C ILE A 75 -19.94 7.94 9.15
N PHE A 76 -19.68 7.69 7.87
CA PHE A 76 -20.48 8.23 6.77
C PHE A 76 -21.66 7.35 6.35
N GLY A 77 -21.77 6.13 6.91
CA GLY A 77 -22.80 5.17 6.51
C GLY A 77 -22.64 4.66 5.07
N ALA A 78 -21.40 4.66 4.57
CA ALA A 78 -21.07 4.11 3.26
C ALA A 78 -21.10 2.59 3.27
N VAL A 79 -21.13 1.97 2.08
CA VAL A 79 -21.11 0.51 1.93
C VAL A 79 -20.14 0.11 0.83
N GLY A 80 -19.22 -0.80 1.15
CA GLY A 80 -18.26 -1.35 0.20
C GLY A 80 -17.09 -0.42 -0.10
N VAL A 81 -16.74 0.44 0.87
CA VAL A 81 -15.54 1.29 0.83
C VAL A 81 -14.37 0.59 1.53
N ALA A 82 -14.63 -0.08 2.65
CA ALA A 82 -13.73 -1.09 3.21
C ALA A 82 -13.99 -2.45 2.54
N ALA A 83 -12.99 -3.33 2.52
CA ALA A 83 -13.14 -4.64 1.88
C ALA A 83 -14.15 -5.55 2.63
N SER A 84 -14.31 -5.34 3.94
CA SER A 84 -15.31 -6.01 4.77
C SER A 84 -15.92 -5.07 5.83
N PRO A 85 -17.23 -5.23 6.16
CA PRO A 85 -17.85 -4.46 7.23
C PRO A 85 -17.30 -4.83 8.63
N ASN A 86 -16.69 -6.01 8.77
CA ASN A 86 -16.04 -6.48 9.99
C ASN A 86 -14.53 -6.28 9.88
N PHE A 87 -14.00 -5.30 10.62
CA PHE A 87 -12.59 -4.94 10.60
C PHE A 87 -11.64 -6.08 11.00
N ILE A 88 -12.03 -6.93 11.95
CA ILE A 88 -11.16 -8.03 12.38
C ILE A 88 -11.07 -9.09 11.27
N LEU A 89 -12.21 -9.45 10.69
CA LEU A 89 -12.25 -10.39 9.57
C LEU A 89 -11.47 -9.84 8.37
N ASP A 90 -11.62 -8.54 8.11
CA ASP A 90 -10.87 -7.83 7.09
C ASP A 90 -9.37 -8.01 7.29
N LEU A 91 -8.85 -7.66 8.47
CA LEU A 91 -7.43 -7.80 8.78
C LEU A 91 -6.93 -9.25 8.70
N ILE A 92 -7.70 -10.24 9.17
CA ILE A 92 -7.33 -11.65 9.08
C ILE A 92 -7.11 -12.06 7.62
N VAL A 93 -7.94 -11.53 6.73
CA VAL A 93 -7.89 -11.83 5.31
C VAL A 93 -6.82 -11.00 4.60
N THR A 94 -6.70 -9.70 4.86
CA THR A 94 -5.82 -8.78 4.11
C THR A 94 -4.37 -8.79 4.60
N MET A 95 -4.14 -8.88 5.91
CA MET A 95 -2.80 -8.75 6.51
C MET A 95 -1.77 -9.80 6.09
N PRO A 96 -2.10 -11.10 5.94
CA PRO A 96 -1.14 -12.08 5.45
C PRO A 96 -0.50 -11.67 4.12
N TRP A 97 -1.29 -11.05 3.24
CA TRP A 97 -0.84 -10.58 1.93
C TRP A 97 -0.02 -9.31 2.04
N TYR A 98 -0.48 -8.33 2.81
CA TYR A 98 0.32 -7.12 3.06
C TYR A 98 1.68 -7.47 3.62
N ILE A 99 1.74 -8.35 4.63
CA ILE A 99 3.00 -8.82 5.21
C ILE A 99 3.88 -9.47 4.13
N PHE A 100 3.32 -10.31 3.27
CA PHE A 100 4.08 -10.95 2.20
C PHE A 100 4.61 -9.93 1.17
N MET A 101 3.77 -8.98 0.74
CA MET A 101 4.19 -7.90 -0.16
C MET A 101 5.27 -7.02 0.47
N ILE A 102 5.19 -6.72 1.76
CA ILE A 102 6.20 -5.96 2.50
C ILE A 102 7.51 -6.75 2.63
N ILE A 103 7.45 -8.08 2.81
CA ILE A 103 8.64 -8.94 2.78
C ILE A 103 9.32 -8.87 1.41
N LEU A 104 8.55 -8.88 0.32
CA LEU A 104 9.08 -8.73 -1.03
C LEU A 104 9.60 -7.30 -1.28
N LEU A 105 8.95 -6.28 -0.72
CA LEU A 105 9.39 -4.89 -0.76
C LEU A 105 10.76 -4.72 -0.07
N TRP A 106 10.95 -5.33 1.10
CA TRP A 106 12.26 -5.38 1.76
C TRP A 106 13.33 -5.99 0.83
N ARG A 107 12.98 -7.05 0.11
CA ARG A 107 13.89 -7.70 -0.84
C ARG A 107 14.24 -6.78 -2.00
N ILE A 108 13.30 -6.01 -2.55
CA ILE A 108 13.60 -5.08 -3.65
C ILE A 108 14.48 -3.91 -3.18
N GLU A 109 14.20 -3.31 -2.02
CA GLU A 109 14.94 -2.15 -1.52
C GLU A 109 16.37 -2.49 -1.09
N THR A 110 16.58 -3.70 -0.55
CA THR A 110 17.90 -4.23 -0.24
C THR A 110 18.64 -4.84 -1.45
N THR A 111 18.01 -4.82 -2.63
CA THR A 111 18.65 -5.29 -3.89
C THR A 111 18.98 -4.11 -4.80
N TYR A 112 18.04 -3.20 -5.04
CA TYR A 112 18.20 -2.07 -5.93
C TYR A 112 17.92 -0.76 -5.19
N ARG A 113 18.56 0.32 -5.67
CA ARG A 113 18.28 1.66 -5.16
C ARG A 113 17.05 2.23 -5.85
N TYR A 114 16.04 2.54 -5.05
CA TYR A 114 14.85 3.27 -5.47
C TYR A 114 14.80 4.63 -4.77
N THR A 115 14.36 5.63 -5.50
CA THR A 115 13.93 6.91 -4.92
C THR A 115 12.57 6.74 -4.27
N PHE A 116 12.22 7.64 -3.34
CA PHE A 116 10.88 7.59 -2.72
C PHE A 116 9.77 7.79 -3.75
N THR A 117 9.99 8.59 -4.80
CA THR A 117 9.03 8.73 -5.90
C THR A 117 8.83 7.41 -6.64
N GLU A 118 9.90 6.68 -6.94
CA GLU A 118 9.77 5.35 -7.57
C GLU A 118 9.03 4.36 -6.68
N LEU A 119 9.30 4.36 -5.36
CA LEU A 119 8.60 3.51 -4.40
C LEU A 119 7.11 3.86 -4.30
N LEU A 120 6.78 5.14 -4.31
CA LEU A 120 5.40 5.62 -4.31
C LEU A 120 4.65 5.20 -5.58
N LEU A 121 5.27 5.35 -6.75
CA LEU A 121 4.70 4.91 -8.02
C LEU A 121 4.51 3.38 -8.05
N LEU A 122 5.49 2.63 -7.54
CA LEU A 122 5.36 1.18 -7.37
C LEU A 122 4.22 0.82 -6.42
N GLY A 123 4.06 1.55 -5.31
CA GLY A 123 2.90 1.43 -4.42
C GLY A 123 1.57 1.62 -5.15
N GLY A 124 1.48 2.66 -5.99
CA GLY A 124 0.31 2.86 -6.84
C GLY A 124 0.05 1.70 -7.82
N VAL A 125 1.10 1.09 -8.37
CA VAL A 125 0.99 -0.10 -9.23
C VAL A 125 0.56 -1.34 -8.44
N TYR A 126 1.04 -1.51 -7.22
CA TYR A 126 0.66 -2.63 -6.35
C TYR A 126 -0.83 -2.60 -6.04
N GLU A 127 -1.33 -1.42 -5.70
CA GLU A 127 -2.74 -1.21 -5.40
C GLU A 127 -3.63 -1.28 -6.65
N LEU A 128 -3.14 -0.77 -7.78
CA LEU A 128 -3.79 -1.00 -9.07
C LEU A 128 -3.99 -2.50 -9.34
N GLY A 129 -2.99 -3.33 -9.00
CA GLY A 129 -3.08 -4.78 -9.10
C GLY A 129 -4.11 -5.38 -8.14
N ALA A 130 -4.10 -4.95 -6.88
CA ALA A 130 -4.97 -5.44 -5.81
C ALA A 130 -6.42 -4.96 -5.99
N ASP A 131 -6.70 -3.69 -5.71
CA ASP A 131 -8.05 -3.15 -5.71
C ASP A 131 -8.56 -2.84 -7.11
N GLY A 132 -7.67 -2.38 -8.01
CA GLY A 132 -8.03 -2.08 -9.39
C GLY A 132 -8.42 -3.33 -10.17
N PHE A 133 -7.47 -4.24 -10.38
CA PHE A 133 -7.67 -5.43 -11.22
C PHE A 133 -8.33 -6.58 -10.48
N ILE A 134 -7.78 -7.03 -9.35
CA ILE A 134 -8.30 -8.19 -8.62
C ILE A 134 -9.64 -7.88 -7.97
N GLY A 135 -9.78 -6.72 -7.32
CA GLY A 135 -11.05 -6.26 -6.76
C GLY A 135 -12.16 -6.21 -7.82
N SER A 136 -11.88 -5.59 -8.98
CA SER A 136 -12.84 -5.56 -10.09
C SER A 136 -13.12 -6.94 -10.69
N PHE A 137 -12.11 -7.81 -10.75
CA PHE A 137 -12.25 -9.19 -11.22
C PHE A 137 -13.21 -9.95 -10.31
N LEU A 138 -12.94 -10.00 -9.01
CA LEU A 138 -13.78 -10.67 -8.00
C LEU A 138 -15.21 -10.09 -8.00
N GLY A 139 -15.33 -8.76 -8.09
CA GLY A 139 -16.62 -8.05 -8.11
C GLY A 139 -17.45 -8.20 -9.39
N GLY A 140 -16.94 -8.83 -10.45
CA GLY A 140 -17.70 -9.07 -11.69
C GLY A 140 -17.77 -7.88 -12.63
N ARG A 141 -16.89 -6.90 -12.41
CA ARG A 141 -16.93 -5.60 -13.09
C ARG A 141 -15.76 -5.40 -14.06
N LEU A 142 -14.82 -6.35 -14.10
CA LEU A 142 -13.67 -6.26 -14.99
C LEU A 142 -14.09 -6.44 -16.45
N SER A 143 -14.05 -5.34 -17.19
CA SER A 143 -14.28 -5.26 -18.64
C SER A 143 -13.18 -4.42 -19.28
N LEU A 144 -12.97 -4.54 -20.60
CA LEU A 144 -12.00 -3.71 -21.33
C LEU A 144 -12.29 -2.21 -21.15
N SER A 145 -13.56 -1.82 -21.05
CA SER A 145 -14.00 -0.45 -20.78
C SER A 145 -13.69 0.05 -19.37
N ALA A 146 -13.44 -0.86 -18.40
CA ALA A 146 -13.09 -0.48 -17.03
C ALA A 146 -11.60 -0.12 -16.88
N ILE A 147 -10.74 -0.49 -17.83
CA ILE A 147 -9.28 -0.31 -17.74
C ILE A 147 -8.88 1.17 -17.71
N PRO A 148 -9.35 2.06 -18.60
CA PRO A 148 -8.93 3.46 -18.57
C PRO A 148 -9.32 4.18 -17.26
N PRO A 149 -10.56 4.04 -16.73
CA PRO A 149 -10.92 4.57 -15.42
C PRO A 149 -10.03 4.08 -14.27
N ILE A 150 -9.68 2.80 -14.26
CA ILE A 150 -8.82 2.19 -13.23
C ILE A 150 -7.42 2.82 -13.24
N LEU A 151 -6.86 3.12 -14.42
CA LEU A 151 -5.56 3.80 -14.53
C LEU A 151 -5.58 5.24 -13.99
N PHE A 152 -6.71 5.94 -14.10
CA PHE A 152 -6.85 7.28 -13.52
C PHE A 152 -6.86 7.29 -11.98
N LEU A 153 -6.98 6.12 -11.34
CA LEU A 153 -6.91 5.98 -9.88
C LEU A 153 -5.49 5.89 -9.34
N ILE A 154 -4.46 5.70 -10.18
CA ILE A 154 -3.06 5.59 -9.73
C ILE A 154 -2.65 6.73 -8.79
N PRO A 155 -2.96 8.01 -9.05
CA PRO A 155 -2.63 9.09 -8.12
C PRO A 155 -3.32 8.97 -6.75
N LEU A 156 -4.53 8.41 -6.72
CA LEU A 156 -5.27 8.14 -5.47
C LEU A 156 -4.54 7.04 -4.68
N PHE A 157 -4.22 5.94 -5.35
CA PHE A 157 -3.50 4.81 -4.77
C PHE A 157 -2.14 5.19 -4.21
N VAL A 158 -1.39 6.03 -4.93
CA VAL A 158 -0.11 6.59 -4.45
C VAL A 158 -0.29 7.31 -3.11
N VAL A 159 -1.36 8.08 -2.94
CA VAL A 159 -1.63 8.81 -1.70
C VAL A 159 -2.00 7.86 -0.57
N VAL A 160 -2.91 6.92 -0.81
CA VAL A 160 -3.35 5.92 0.18
C VAL A 160 -2.15 5.10 0.67
N TYR A 161 -1.35 4.55 -0.23
CA TYR A 161 -0.26 3.63 0.09
C TYR A 161 1.01 4.32 0.60
N SER A 162 1.08 5.64 0.49
CA SER A 162 2.25 6.38 0.93
C SER A 162 2.60 6.14 2.40
N PHE A 163 1.60 5.94 3.28
CA PHE A 163 1.83 5.69 4.70
C PHE A 163 2.26 4.25 4.99
N MET A 164 1.95 3.31 4.10
CA MET A 164 2.40 1.93 4.25
C MET A 164 3.88 1.77 3.85
N ILE A 165 4.30 2.51 2.83
CA ILE A 165 5.63 2.36 2.21
C ILE A 165 6.65 3.33 2.81
N LEU A 166 6.34 4.62 2.87
CA LEU A 166 7.36 5.62 3.22
C LEU A 166 7.92 5.45 4.64
N PRO A 167 7.15 5.10 5.68
CA PRO A 167 7.71 4.94 7.01
C PRO A 167 8.77 3.84 7.10
N CYS A 168 8.51 2.64 6.57
CA CYS A 168 9.49 1.55 6.65
C CYS A 168 10.73 1.85 5.80
N SER A 169 10.58 2.36 4.58
CA SER A 169 11.69 2.71 3.69
C SER A 169 12.51 3.90 4.20
N LYS A 170 11.86 4.92 4.77
CA LYS A 170 12.54 6.14 5.24
C LYS A 170 13.26 5.93 6.56
N LEU A 171 12.63 5.25 7.51
CA LEU A 171 13.18 5.07 8.86
C LEU A 171 14.38 4.12 8.87
N LEU A 172 14.43 3.16 7.95
CA LEU A 172 15.48 2.14 7.86
C LEU A 172 16.42 2.33 6.67
N LYS A 173 16.42 3.54 6.09
CA LYS A 173 17.17 3.83 4.85
C LYS A 173 18.66 3.56 5.01
N GLU A 174 19.25 3.98 6.13
CA GLU A 174 20.69 3.82 6.40
C GLU A 174 21.04 2.32 6.42
N GLU A 175 20.26 1.51 7.14
CA GLU A 175 20.46 0.07 7.24
C GLU A 175 20.24 -0.64 5.91
N ILE A 176 19.24 -0.23 5.13
CA ILE A 176 18.96 -0.78 3.79
C ILE A 176 20.11 -0.48 2.83
N ASP A 177 20.62 0.77 2.85
CA ASP A 177 21.72 1.21 2.00
C ASP A 177 23.00 0.41 2.32
N MET A 178 23.32 0.20 3.61
CA MET A 178 24.43 -0.65 4.05
C MET A 178 24.31 -2.10 3.56
N ILE A 179 23.16 -2.75 3.79
CA ILE A 179 22.92 -4.15 3.36
C ILE A 179 23.06 -4.28 1.84
N ARG A 180 22.65 -3.26 1.09
CA ARG A 180 22.73 -3.25 -0.37
C ARG A 180 24.18 -3.09 -0.85
N GLU A 181 25.00 -2.29 -0.17
CA GLU A 181 26.42 -2.12 -0.50
C GLU A 181 27.25 -3.37 -0.22
N GLU A 182 26.95 -4.09 0.87
CA GLU A 182 27.56 -5.39 1.19
C GLU A 182 27.22 -6.47 0.14
N LYS A 183 26.01 -6.38 -0.43
CA LYS A 183 25.54 -7.26 -1.48
C LYS A 183 26.18 -6.87 -2.82
N VAL A 184 27.37 -7.42 -3.10
CA VAL A 184 28.03 -7.35 -4.42
C VAL A 184 27.21 -8.13 -5.45
N ILE A 185 26.11 -7.54 -5.91
CA ILE A 185 25.17 -8.20 -6.81
C ILE A 185 25.40 -7.68 -8.24
N LYS A 186 26.11 -8.47 -9.05
CA LYS A 186 26.06 -8.38 -10.52
C LYS A 186 24.73 -9.00 -11.01
N ARG A 187 23.61 -8.28 -10.92
CA ARG A 187 22.31 -8.78 -11.45
C ARG A 187 22.00 -8.22 -12.83
N LYS A 188 21.55 -9.11 -13.71
CA LYS A 188 21.18 -8.83 -15.11
C LYS A 188 19.75 -8.31 -15.29
N ILE A 189 18.89 -8.40 -14.28
CA ILE A 189 17.47 -8.02 -14.39
C ILE A 189 17.32 -6.51 -14.19
N ASN A 190 16.47 -5.87 -15.01
CA ASN A 190 16.14 -4.45 -14.88
C ASN A 190 15.46 -4.18 -13.52
N LYS A 191 15.88 -3.11 -12.82
CA LYS A 191 15.34 -2.77 -11.50
C LYS A 191 13.81 -2.64 -11.53
N TYR A 192 13.21 -2.01 -12.54
CA TYR A 192 11.76 -1.79 -12.57
C TYR A 192 10.98 -3.10 -12.74
N ILE A 193 11.50 -4.07 -13.49
CA ILE A 193 10.92 -5.42 -13.59
C ILE A 193 11.01 -6.10 -12.22
N TYR A 194 12.16 -6.01 -11.56
CA TYR A 194 12.32 -6.55 -10.21
C TYR A 194 11.42 -5.85 -9.18
N GLY A 195 11.13 -4.57 -9.40
CA GLY A 195 10.20 -3.78 -8.59
C GLY A 195 8.77 -4.30 -8.65
N LEU A 196 8.38 -5.08 -9.66
CA LEU A 196 7.06 -5.72 -9.72
C LEU A 196 6.96 -6.97 -8.83
N LEU A 197 8.05 -7.41 -8.20
CA LEU A 197 8.08 -8.61 -7.37
C LEU A 197 6.95 -8.68 -6.32
N PRO A 198 6.59 -7.60 -5.59
CA PRO A 198 5.50 -7.66 -4.62
C PRO A 198 4.15 -8.06 -5.21
N LEU A 199 3.89 -7.84 -6.50
CA LEU A 199 2.65 -8.28 -7.16
C LEU A 199 2.46 -9.81 -7.15
N ILE A 200 3.54 -10.59 -6.98
CA ILE A 200 3.43 -12.05 -6.80
C ILE A 200 2.60 -12.39 -5.57
N GLY A 201 2.56 -11.51 -4.56
CA GLY A 201 1.70 -11.68 -3.39
C GLY A 201 0.21 -11.68 -3.69
N LEU A 202 -0.18 -11.25 -4.88
CA LEU A 202 -1.57 -11.20 -5.33
C LEU A 202 -2.02 -12.48 -6.05
N ILE A 203 -1.10 -13.38 -6.42
CA ILE A 203 -1.41 -14.63 -7.12
C ILE A 203 -2.45 -15.49 -6.37
N PRO A 204 -2.38 -15.66 -5.03
CA PRO A 204 -3.37 -16.44 -4.30
C PRO A 204 -4.81 -15.93 -4.47
N TYR A 205 -5.02 -14.61 -4.55
CA TYR A 205 -6.33 -14.02 -4.81
C TYR A 205 -6.83 -14.29 -6.22
N PHE A 206 -5.94 -14.26 -7.21
CA PHE A 206 -6.30 -14.59 -8.57
C PHE A 206 -6.77 -16.05 -8.67
N ILE A 207 -6.07 -16.97 -7.99
CA ILE A 207 -6.45 -18.39 -7.94
C ILE A 207 -7.77 -18.59 -7.20
N LEU A 208 -7.95 -17.98 -6.02
CA LEU A 208 -9.20 -18.04 -5.27
C LEU A 208 -10.38 -17.46 -6.07
N GLY A 209 -10.16 -16.35 -6.76
CA GLY A 209 -11.17 -15.74 -7.62
C GLY A 209 -11.60 -16.60 -8.81
N ILE A 210 -10.70 -17.44 -9.33
CA ILE A 210 -11.04 -18.45 -10.34
C ILE A 210 -11.83 -19.61 -9.71
N LEU A 211 -11.46 -20.06 -8.50
CA LEU A 211 -12.08 -21.22 -7.86
C LEU A 211 -13.50 -20.96 -7.32
N ILE A 212 -13.81 -19.70 -7.00
CA ILE A 212 -15.10 -19.30 -6.40
C ILE A 212 -16.12 -18.86 -7.49
N ARG A 213 -15.69 -18.81 -8.76
CA ARG A 213 -16.54 -18.50 -9.92
C ARG A 213 -16.85 -19.72 -10.75
#